data_AF-A0A6M4HAX8-F1
#
_entry.id   AF-A0A6M4HAX8-F1
#
_cell.length_a   1.000
_cell.length_b   1.000
_cell.length_c   1.000
_cell.angle_alpha   90.00
_cell.angle_beta   90.00
_cell.angle_gamma   90.00
#
_symmetry.space_group_name_H-M   'P 1'
#
loop_
_entity.id
_entity.type
_entity.pdbx_description
1 polymer ?
#
loop_
_entity_poly.entity_id
_entity_poly.type
_entity_poly.pdbx_seq_one_letter_code
_entity_poly.pdbx_strand_id
1 'polypeptide(L)'
;MDQETLKLLAKVKVSARKALGLEIDVQRLTHDRNYASEVLSKATQSDSEDLVLAAITLQDTFGLLSEKPKLQKVENAEDEGTEKYKFGARG
;
A
#
# COMPACT_ATOMS: atom_id res chain seq x y z
N MET A 1 5.29 -14.41 0.19
CA MET A 1 4.26 -13.85 -0.70
C MET A 1 3.01 -14.67 -0.53
N ASP A 2 1.88 -14.02 -0.27
CA ASP A 2 0.58 -14.68 -0.12
C ASP A 2 0.03 -15.14 -1.47
N GLN A 3 -0.80 -16.19 -1.43
CA GLN A 3 -1.42 -16.77 -2.62
C GLN A 3 -2.34 -15.78 -3.35
N GLU A 4 -2.93 -14.85 -2.60
CA GLU A 4 -3.77 -13.77 -3.12
C GLU A 4 -2.94 -12.76 -3.94
N THR A 5 -1.74 -12.42 -3.48
CA THR A 5 -0.83 -11.52 -4.22
C THR A 5 -0.39 -12.13 -5.55
N LEU A 6 -0.14 -13.44 -5.58
CA LEU A 6 0.20 -14.16 -6.80
C LEU A 6 -0.97 -14.18 -7.81
N LYS A 7 -2.19 -14.38 -7.33
CA LYS A 7 -3.39 -14.31 -8.19
C LYS A 7 -3.60 -12.90 -8.76
N LEU A 8 -3.39 -11.86 -7.96
CA LEU A 8 -3.43 -10.46 -8.40
C LEU A 8 -2.37 -10.16 -9.46
N LEU A 9 -1.12 -10.59 -9.26
CA LEU A 9 -0.05 -10.44 -10.24
C LEU A 9 -0.38 -11.11 -11.58
N ALA A 10 -0.89 -12.35 -11.53
CA ALA A 10 -1.32 -13.06 -12.73
C ALA A 10 -2.48 -12.33 -13.43
N LYS A 11 -3.47 -11.85 -12.67
CA LYS A 11 -4.60 -11.09 -13.20
C LYS A 11 -4.14 -9.81 -13.90
N VAL A 12 -3.28 -9.01 -13.24
CA VAL A 12 -2.72 -7.77 -13.80
C VAL A 12 -1.88 -8.03 -15.05
N LYS A 13 -1.05 -9.07 -15.06
CA LYS A 13 -0.28 -9.44 -16.25
C LYS A 13 -1.18 -9.76 -17.45
N VAL A 14 -2.22 -10.56 -17.23
CA VAL A 14 -3.13 -10.98 -18.31
C VAL A 14 -4.01 -9.83 -18.76
N SER A 15 -4.52 -9.02 -17.83
CA SER A 15 -5.37 -7.87 -18.15
C SER A 15 -4.58 -6.77 -18.86
N ALA A 16 -3.36 -6.44 -18.40
CA ALA A 16 -2.50 -5.46 -19.07
C ALA A 16 -2.11 -5.87 -20.48
N ARG A 17 -1.82 -7.17 -20.71
CA ARG A 17 -1.57 -7.67 -22.06
C ARG A 17 -2.79 -7.53 -22.97
N LYS A 18 -3.99 -7.77 -22.44
CA LYS A 18 -5.24 -7.67 -23.22
C LYS A 18 -5.67 -6.23 -23.49
N ALA A 19 -5.56 -5.35 -22.50
CA ALA A 19 -6.05 -3.98 -22.59
C ALA A 19 -5.04 -3.03 -23.26
N LEU A 20 -3.74 -3.20 -22.98
CA LEU A 20 -2.69 -2.26 -23.38
C LEU A 20 -1.67 -2.88 -24.34
N GLY A 21 -1.76 -4.18 -24.63
CA GLY A 21 -0.72 -4.91 -25.36
C GLY A 21 0.61 -4.99 -24.58
N LEU A 22 0.61 -4.63 -23.30
CA LEU A 22 1.82 -4.47 -22.50
C LEU A 22 2.26 -5.82 -21.92
N GLU A 23 3.50 -6.21 -22.16
CA GLU A 23 4.06 -7.42 -21.58
C GLU A 23 4.73 -7.11 -20.23
N ILE A 24 4.08 -7.55 -19.15
CA ILE A 24 4.56 -7.33 -17.79
C ILE A 24 5.48 -8.48 -17.36
N ASP A 25 6.69 -8.14 -16.94
CA ASP A 25 7.63 -9.04 -16.28
C ASP A 25 7.34 -9.06 -14.77
N VAL A 26 6.73 -10.15 -14.32
CA VAL A 26 6.32 -10.33 -12.92
C VAL A 26 7.54 -10.38 -11.99
N GLN A 27 8.64 -10.97 -12.44
CA GLN A 27 9.84 -11.13 -11.62
C GLN A 27 10.52 -9.78 -11.39
N ARG A 28 10.60 -8.95 -12.44
CA ARG A 28 11.04 -7.56 -12.29
C ARG A 28 10.07 -6.74 -11.45
N LEU A 29 8.77 -6.94 -11.59
CA LEU A 29 7.76 -6.21 -10.80
C LEU A 29 7.88 -6.47 -9.29
N THR A 30 8.34 -7.65 -8.88
CA THR A 30 8.55 -7.98 -7.47
C THR A 30 9.92 -7.53 -6.91
N HIS A 31 10.92 -7.36 -7.77
CA HIS A 31 12.30 -7.06 -7.35
C HIS A 31 12.72 -5.60 -7.59
N ASP A 32 12.12 -4.92 -8.56
CA ASP A 32 12.44 -3.56 -8.95
C ASP A 32 11.24 -2.64 -8.69
N ARG A 33 11.40 -1.79 -7.67
CA ARG A 33 10.37 -0.87 -7.20
C ARG A 33 10.07 0.24 -8.22
N ASN A 34 11.05 0.67 -8.99
CA ASN A 34 10.87 1.70 -10.02
C ASN A 34 10.07 1.13 -11.19
N TYR A 35 10.45 -0.08 -11.65
CA TYR A 35 9.72 -0.79 -12.69
C TYR A 35 8.26 -1.05 -12.28
N ALA A 36 8.05 -1.48 -11.04
CA ALA A 36 6.70 -1.70 -10.51
C ALA A 36 5.86 -0.41 -10.51
N SER A 37 6.44 0.71 -10.08
CA SER A 37 5.76 2.01 -10.12
C SER A 37 5.37 2.40 -11.55
N GLU A 38 6.30 2.36 -12.50
CA GLU A 38 6.04 2.77 -13.88
C GLU A 38 4.95 1.91 -14.55
N VAL A 39 5.05 0.59 -14.38
CA VAL A 39 4.10 -0.34 -15.01
C VAL A 39 2.73 -0.25 -14.37
N LEU A 40 2.64 -0.16 -13.04
CA LEU A 40 1.36 -0.04 -12.35
C LEU A 40 0.71 1.33 -12.61
N SER A 41 1.49 2.41 -12.76
CA SER A 41 0.96 3.72 -13.17
C SER A 41 0.37 3.69 -14.58
N LYS A 42 1.01 3.00 -15.53
CA LYS A 42 0.42 2.79 -16.87
C LYS A 42 -0.85 1.93 -16.81
N ALA A 43 -0.86 0.92 -15.94
CA ALA A 43 -2.03 0.09 -15.72
C ALA A 43 -3.21 0.92 -15.16
N THR A 44 -2.97 1.85 -14.23
CA THR A 44 -4.04 2.73 -13.71
C THR A 44 -4.64 3.71 -14.72
N GLN A 45 -3.99 3.92 -15.86
CA GLN A 45 -4.49 4.78 -16.94
C GLN A 45 -5.38 4.03 -17.96
N SER A 46 -5.60 2.72 -17.78
CA SER A 46 -6.45 1.94 -18.69
C SER A 46 -7.94 2.17 -18.43
N ASP A 47 -8.77 2.05 -19.48
CA ASP A 47 -10.24 2.12 -19.36
C ASP A 47 -10.89 0.88 -18.72
N SER A 48 -10.11 -0.13 -18.35
CA SER A 48 -10.63 -1.34 -17.68
C SER A 48 -10.63 -1.18 -16.16
N GLU A 49 -11.81 -0.97 -15.58
CA GLU A 49 -12.02 -0.83 -14.13
C GLU A 49 -11.36 -1.97 -13.33
N ASP A 50 -11.54 -3.22 -13.76
CA ASP A 50 -10.98 -4.41 -13.14
C ASP A 50 -9.44 -4.39 -13.08
N LEU A 51 -8.80 -3.80 -14.10
CA LEU A 51 -7.35 -3.69 -14.21
C LEU A 51 -6.84 -2.57 -13.33
N VAL A 52 -7.52 -1.41 -13.33
CA VAL A 52 -7.19 -0.27 -12.48
C VAL A 52 -7.26 -0.67 -11.00
N LEU A 53 -8.34 -1.33 -10.59
CA LEU A 53 -8.52 -1.75 -9.21
C LEU A 53 -7.46 -2.78 -8.76
N ALA A 54 -7.11 -3.73 -9.65
CA ALA A 54 -6.05 -4.69 -9.39
C ALA A 54 -4.66 -4.03 -9.31
N ALA A 55 -4.39 -3.02 -10.14
CA ALA A 55 -3.14 -2.26 -10.12
C ALA A 55 -3.00 -1.44 -8.83
N ILE A 56 -4.07 -0.76 -8.39
CA ILE A 56 -4.10 -0.01 -7.12
C ILE A 56 -3.87 -0.95 -5.93
N THR A 57 -4.54 -2.10 -5.92
CA THR A 57 -4.36 -3.10 -4.86
C THR A 57 -2.91 -3.60 -4.82
N LEU A 58 -2.29 -3.87 -5.97
CA LEU A 58 -0.88 -4.24 -6.02
C LEU A 58 0.04 -3.12 -5.53
N GLN A 59 -0.21 -1.86 -5.91
CA GLN A 59 0.56 -0.73 -5.40
C GLN A 59 0.48 -0.60 -3.87
N ASP A 60 -0.68 -0.90 -3.25
CA ASP A 60 -0.84 -0.90 -1.79
C ASP A 60 -0.03 -2.06 -1.17
N THR A 61 -0.12 -3.28 -1.75
CA THR A 61 0.65 -4.44 -1.25
C THR A 61 2.17 -4.27 -1.38
N PHE A 62 2.65 -3.56 -2.40
CA PHE A 62 4.06 -3.25 -2.59
C PHE A 62 4.52 -2.01 -1.80
N GLY A 63 3.61 -1.33 -1.09
CA GLY A 63 3.91 -0.09 -0.38
C GLY A 63 4.36 1.04 -1.31
N LEU A 64 3.92 1.02 -2.57
CA LEU A 64 4.22 2.04 -3.60
C LEU A 64 3.31 3.26 -3.48
N LEU A 65 2.12 3.10 -2.89
CA LEU A 65 1.28 4.20 -2.42
C LEU A 65 1.95 4.84 -1.20
N SER A 66 2.95 5.69 -1.44
CA SER A 66 3.59 6.45 -0.37
C SER A 66 2.64 7.54 0.14
N GLU A 67 2.49 7.54 1.46
CA GLU A 67 1.63 8.40 2.30
C GLU A 67 0.12 8.15 2.22
N LYS A 68 -0.31 7.02 2.80
CA LYS A 68 -1.34 7.17 3.83
C LYS A 68 -0.71 8.02 4.95
N PRO A 69 -1.28 9.18 5.34
CA PRO A 69 -0.85 9.83 6.58
C PRO A 69 -0.91 8.76 7.65
N LYS A 70 0.19 8.58 8.40
CA LYS A 70 0.21 7.68 9.55
C LYS A 70 -0.93 8.13 10.45
N LEU A 71 -2.07 7.44 10.39
CA LEU A 71 -3.00 7.38 11.50
C LEU A 71 -2.18 6.74 12.61
N GLN A 72 -1.61 7.58 13.46
CA GLN A 72 -0.98 7.17 14.70
C GLN A 72 -2.00 6.29 15.40
N LYS A 73 -1.69 4.99 15.44
CA LYS A 73 -2.33 4.04 16.32
C LYS A 73 -2.03 4.54 17.73
N VAL A 74 -2.96 5.29 18.32
CA VAL A 74 -2.92 5.64 19.73
C VAL A 74 -3.36 4.37 20.47
N GLU A 75 -2.42 3.43 20.63
CA GLU A 75 -2.57 2.33 21.59
C GLU A 75 -1.74 2.68 22.82
N ASN A 76 -2.48 3.10 23.85
CA ASN A 76 -2.22 3.00 25.29
C ASN A 76 -0.76 2.90 25.76
N ALA A 77 -0.34 3.95 26.48
CA ALA A 77 0.59 3.83 27.59
C ALA A 77 -0.10 4.39 28.83
N GLU A 78 -0.87 3.55 29.52
CA GLU A 78 -0.98 3.65 30.97
C GLU A 78 0.35 3.08 31.52
N ASP A 79 1.21 3.93 32.09
CA ASP A 79 2.00 3.60 33.28
C ASP A 79 2.66 4.86 33.86
N GLU A 80 2.92 4.76 35.15
CA GLU A 80 2.92 5.81 36.15
C GLU A 80 4.22 6.63 36.25
N GLY A 81 4.14 7.78 36.92
CA GLY A 81 5.26 8.24 37.74
C GLY A 81 5.61 9.72 37.67
N THR A 82 5.34 10.42 38.79
CA THR A 82 5.82 11.75 39.20
C THR A 82 5.12 12.91 38.47
N GLU A 83 4.34 13.76 39.15
CA GLU A 83 4.87 14.76 40.08
C GLU A 83 4.02 14.92 41.35
N LYS A 84 4.70 14.86 42.50
CA LYS A 84 4.23 15.41 43.77
C LYS A 84 4.08 16.92 43.61
N TYR A 85 2.87 17.46 43.59
CA TYR A 85 2.64 18.85 43.96
C TYR A 85 1.75 18.95 45.19
N LYS A 86 2.38 19.44 46.26
CA LYS A 86 1.82 19.65 47.59
C LYS A 86 1.00 20.95 47.63
N PHE A 87 -0.05 20.92 48.45
CA PHE A 87 -0.51 22.01 49.34
C PHE A 87 -0.95 23.37 48.73
N GLY A 88 -2.17 23.80 49.09
CA GLY A 88 -2.53 25.22 49.05
C GLY A 88 -4.00 25.54 49.29
N ALA A 89 -4.39 25.65 50.56
CA ALA A 89 -5.53 26.37 51.14
C ALA A 89 -6.94 26.16 50.54
N ARG A 90 -7.75 25.39 51.29
CA ARG A 90 -9.19 25.64 51.43
C ARG A 90 -9.34 27.04 52.03
N GLY A 91 -10.02 27.94 51.31
CA GLY A 91 -10.58 29.19 51.80
C GLY A 91 -12.06 29.19 51.45
#